data_AF-A0A968Q1P9-F1
#
_entry.id   AF-A0A968Q1P9-F1
#
_cell.length_a   1.000
_cell.length_b   1.000
_cell.length_c   1.000
_cell.angle_alpha   90.00
_cell.angle_beta   90.00
_cell.angle_gamma   90.00
#
_symmetry.space_group_name_H-M   'P 1'
#
loop_
_entity.id
_entity.type
_entity.pdbx_description
1 polymer ?
#
loop_
_entity_poly.entity_id
_entity_poly.type
_entity_poly.pdbx_seq_one_letter_code
_entity_poly.pdbx_strand_id
1 'polypeptide(L)'
;MSEEEANQIADRLESTYRSLVEQVANIQKTVQSAIDSVLGKIRDYLNSLERPELNYESIQDDFRKLFDDPQAGLESLRHRLSQFDRSTLVAVLSSREDISEADVNRILDKIEETRNSVLHQAEQIQHEVQRRFHQVKEQAYKQAIETQKAAASAAWWLFGTAIVSLTASTLAGAIAVSGARVITSLAH
;
A
#
# COMPACT_ATOMS: atom_id res chain seq x y z
N MET A 1 30.22 26.87 10.37
CA MET A 1 28.87 27.02 9.80
C MET A 1 28.44 28.45 10.07
N SER A 2 28.18 29.22 9.02
CA SER A 2 27.67 30.59 9.17
C SER A 2 26.17 30.58 9.47
N GLU A 3 25.66 31.69 10.00
CA GLU A 3 24.22 31.87 10.27
C GLU A 3 23.38 31.78 8.98
N GLU A 4 23.93 32.23 7.85
CA GLU A 4 23.32 32.09 6.52
C GLU A 4 23.25 30.63 6.05
N GLU A 5 24.30 29.84 6.27
CA GLU A 5 24.30 28.41 5.92
C GLU A 5 23.25 27.63 6.73
N ALA A 6 23.10 27.95 8.02
CA ALA A 6 22.12 27.32 8.88
C ALA A 6 20.67 27.63 8.44
N ASN A 7 20.38 28.88 8.11
CA ASN A 7 19.06 29.31 7.64
C ASN A 7 18.69 28.67 6.29
N GLN A 8 19.62 28.58 5.35
CA GLN A 8 19.37 27.92 4.06
C GLN A 8 19.05 26.42 4.21
N ILE A 9 19.69 25.74 5.16
CA ILE A 9 19.40 24.33 5.46
C ILE A 9 18.01 24.20 6.10
N ALA A 10 17.64 25.10 7.01
CA ALA A 10 16.34 25.11 7.65
C ALA A 10 15.20 25.33 6.63
N ASP A 11 15.34 26.30 5.73
CA ASP A 11 14.34 26.61 4.69
C ASP A 11 14.14 25.44 3.70
N ARG A 12 15.24 24.76 3.34
CA ARG A 12 15.19 23.55 2.50
C ARG A 12 14.50 22.40 3.22
N LEU A 13 14.73 22.25 4.52
CA LEU A 13 14.09 21.20 5.31
C LEU A 13 12.58 21.46 5.44
N GLU A 14 12.19 22.71 5.69
CA GLU A 14 10.78 23.10 5.81
C GLU A 14 10.02 22.87 4.50
N SER A 15 10.58 23.34 3.38
CA SER A 15 9.96 23.15 2.06
C SER A 15 9.85 21.68 1.67
N THR A 16 10.87 20.88 1.99
CA THR A 16 10.85 19.43 1.74
C THR A 16 9.82 18.73 2.61
N TYR A 17 9.75 19.06 3.90
CA TYR A 17 8.74 18.51 4.81
C TYR A 17 7.32 18.85 4.35
N ARG A 18 7.07 20.11 3.98
CA ARG A 18 5.77 20.57 3.49
C ARG A 18 5.35 19.83 2.22
N SER A 19 6.25 19.74 1.24
CA SER A 19 6.00 19.00 -0.01
C SER A 19 5.69 17.53 0.25
N LEU A 20 6.38 16.92 1.21
CA LEU A 20 6.23 15.52 1.57
C LEU A 20 4.87 15.23 2.25
N VAL A 21 4.45 16.09 3.18
CA VAL A 21 3.13 16.00 3.82
C VAL A 21 2.01 16.16 2.78
N GLU A 22 2.13 17.14 1.88
CA GLU A 22 1.16 17.35 0.80
C GLU A 22 1.07 16.14 -0.14
N GLN A 23 2.20 15.55 -0.51
CA GLN A 23 2.24 14.36 -1.36
C GLN A 23 1.53 13.17 -0.71
N VAL A 24 1.80 12.89 0.57
CA VAL A 24 1.15 11.77 1.26
C VAL A 24 -0.34 12.01 1.46
N ALA A 25 -0.77 13.24 1.76
CA ALA A 25 -2.19 13.56 1.82
C ALA A 25 -2.89 13.32 0.47
N ASN A 26 -2.25 13.68 -0.64
CA ASN A 26 -2.77 13.43 -1.99
C ASN A 26 -2.81 11.93 -2.33
N ILE A 27 -1.79 11.16 -1.94
CA ILE A 27 -1.78 9.69 -2.09
C ILE A 27 -2.91 9.07 -1.28
N GLN A 28 -3.07 9.45 -0.01
CA GLN A 28 -4.15 8.95 0.85
C GLN A 28 -5.53 9.19 0.23
N LYS A 29 -5.78 10.39 -0.29
CA LYS A 29 -7.03 10.71 -1.00
C LYS A 29 -7.23 9.84 -2.25
N THR A 30 -6.16 9.62 -3.01
CA THR A 30 -6.20 8.81 -4.23
C THR A 30 -6.51 7.35 -3.91
N VAL A 31 -5.84 6.79 -2.89
CA VAL A 31 -6.08 5.42 -2.41
C VAL A 31 -7.52 5.27 -1.90
N GLN A 32 -7.99 6.20 -1.07
CA GLN A 32 -9.36 6.20 -0.56
C GLN A 32 -10.38 6.21 -1.70
N SER A 33 -10.20 7.11 -2.68
CA SER A 33 -11.08 7.19 -3.85
C SER A 33 -11.07 5.91 -4.69
N ALA A 34 -9.92 5.24 -4.82
CA ALA A 34 -9.82 3.98 -5.54
C ALA A 34 -10.58 2.86 -4.80
N ILE A 35 -10.41 2.76 -3.49
CA ILE A 35 -11.15 1.79 -2.65
C ILE A 35 -12.66 2.02 -2.78
N ASP A 36 -13.12 3.26 -2.62
CA ASP A 36 -14.54 3.60 -2.70
C ASP A 36 -15.09 3.30 -4.11
N SER A 37 -14.31 3.54 -5.17
CA SER A 37 -14.72 3.31 -6.55
C SER A 37 -14.79 1.83 -6.92
N VAL A 38 -13.89 1.01 -6.37
CA VAL A 38 -13.77 -0.43 -6.68
C VAL A 38 -14.66 -1.25 -5.76
N LEU A 39 -14.53 -1.07 -4.45
CA LEU A 39 -15.23 -1.87 -3.45
C LEU A 39 -16.52 -1.22 -2.97
N GLY A 40 -16.59 0.12 -2.94
CA GLY A 40 -17.76 0.83 -2.39
C GLY A 40 -19.06 0.52 -3.13
N LYS A 41 -18.99 0.28 -4.44
CA LYS A 41 -20.16 -0.13 -5.26
C LYS A 41 -20.71 -1.50 -4.92
N ILE A 42 -19.88 -2.38 -4.35
CA ILE A 42 -20.22 -3.75 -3.98
C ILE A 42 -20.12 -3.97 -2.48
N ARG A 43 -20.07 -2.90 -1.68
CA ARG A 43 -19.85 -2.93 -0.23
C ARG A 43 -20.84 -3.85 0.47
N ASP A 44 -22.13 -3.65 0.23
CA ASP A 44 -23.18 -4.42 0.91
C ASP A 44 -23.12 -5.91 0.54
N TYR A 45 -22.74 -6.21 -0.71
CA TYR A 45 -22.52 -7.58 -1.16
C TYR A 45 -21.29 -8.21 -0.50
N LEU A 46 -20.14 -7.52 -0.48
CA LEU A 46 -18.93 -8.03 0.18
C LEU A 46 -19.14 -8.26 1.68
N ASN A 47 -19.87 -7.35 2.33
CA ASN A 47 -20.19 -7.44 3.75
C ASN A 47 -21.20 -8.56 4.07
N SER A 48 -22.06 -8.94 3.11
CA SER A 48 -23.02 -10.04 3.30
C SER A 48 -22.41 -11.43 3.14
N LEU A 49 -21.20 -11.55 2.59
CA LEU A 49 -20.49 -12.82 2.41
C LEU A 49 -19.95 -13.43 3.73
N GLU A 50 -20.19 -12.78 4.88
CA GLU A 50 -19.75 -13.23 6.21
C GLU A 50 -18.24 -13.53 6.30
N ARG A 51 -17.45 -12.80 5.50
CA ARG A 51 -16.01 -12.99 5.34
C ARG A 51 -15.25 -11.77 5.84
N PRO A 52 -14.60 -11.83 7.03
CA PRO A 52 -13.91 -10.69 7.61
C PRO A 52 -12.81 -10.10 6.72
N GLU A 53 -12.17 -10.92 5.88
CA GLU A 53 -11.15 -10.50 4.92
C GLU A 53 -11.72 -9.59 3.81
N LEU A 54 -13.00 -9.75 3.47
CA LEU A 54 -13.73 -8.97 2.46
C LEU A 54 -14.42 -7.73 3.03
N ASN A 55 -14.47 -7.59 4.36
CA ASN A 55 -15.20 -6.50 4.99
C ASN A 55 -14.65 -5.12 4.57
N TYR A 56 -15.54 -4.31 3.99
CA TYR A 56 -15.18 -3.04 3.39
C TYR A 56 -14.57 -2.05 4.39
N GLU A 57 -15.18 -1.90 5.55
CA GLU A 57 -14.74 -0.96 6.58
C GLU A 57 -13.37 -1.35 7.12
N SER A 58 -13.16 -2.64 7.37
CA SER A 58 -11.88 -3.17 7.83
C SER A 58 -10.77 -3.01 6.80
N ILE A 59 -11.08 -3.15 5.50
CA ILE A 59 -10.13 -2.85 4.42
C ILE A 59 -9.76 -1.36 4.45
N GLN A 60 -10.74 -0.46 4.54
CA GLN A 60 -10.45 0.98 4.65
C GLN A 60 -9.57 1.30 5.87
N ASP A 61 -9.85 0.66 7.02
CA ASP A 61 -9.08 0.87 8.24
C ASP A 61 -7.63 0.38 8.11
N ASP A 62 -7.38 -0.74 7.42
CA ASP A 62 -6.01 -1.18 7.15
C ASP A 62 -5.22 -0.19 6.29
N PHE A 63 -5.89 0.43 5.31
CA PHE A 63 -5.28 1.50 4.51
C PHE A 63 -5.08 2.79 5.32
N ARG A 64 -6.02 3.18 6.19
CA ARG A 64 -5.83 4.32 7.11
C ARG A 64 -4.64 4.08 8.02
N LYS A 65 -4.56 2.89 8.60
CA LYS A 65 -3.45 2.46 9.45
C LYS A 65 -2.10 2.51 8.72
N LEU A 66 -2.04 2.23 7.42
CA LEU A 66 -0.81 2.38 6.64
C LEU A 66 -0.29 3.82 6.62
N PHE A 67 -1.17 4.82 6.62
CA PHE A 67 -0.76 6.23 6.65
C PHE A 67 -0.44 6.72 8.07
N ASP A 68 -1.12 6.17 9.08
CA ASP A 68 -0.90 6.52 10.49
C ASP A 68 0.36 5.85 11.07
N ASP A 69 0.51 4.55 10.84
CA ASP A 69 1.65 3.71 11.18
C ASP A 69 1.99 2.80 9.99
N PRO A 70 2.92 3.24 9.13
CA PRO A 70 3.43 2.47 8.00
C PRO A 70 3.74 1.00 8.24
N GLN A 71 4.40 0.67 9.36
CA GLN A 71 4.83 -0.70 9.62
C GLN A 71 3.64 -1.55 10.03
N ALA A 72 2.84 -1.05 10.97
CA ALA A 72 1.69 -1.77 11.47
C ALA A 72 0.56 -1.87 10.42
N GLY A 73 0.43 -0.88 9.53
CA GLY A 73 -0.51 -0.88 8.43
C GLY A 73 -0.08 -1.78 7.26
N LEU A 74 1.21 -1.78 6.89
CA LEU A 74 1.73 -2.73 5.90
C LEU A 74 1.54 -4.18 6.37
N GLU A 75 1.82 -4.47 7.64
CA GLU A 75 1.58 -5.78 8.23
C GLU A 75 0.09 -6.14 8.23
N SER A 76 -0.79 -5.19 8.56
CA SER A 76 -2.26 -5.36 8.48
C SER A 76 -2.71 -5.75 7.07
N LEU A 77 -2.28 -4.99 6.06
CA LEU A 77 -2.61 -5.21 4.66
C LEU A 77 -2.05 -6.54 4.16
N ARG A 78 -0.80 -6.88 4.52
CA ARG A 78 -0.17 -8.17 4.19
C ARG A 78 -0.95 -9.33 4.80
N HIS A 79 -1.29 -9.23 6.08
CA HIS A 79 -2.06 -10.25 6.79
C HIS A 79 -3.45 -10.43 6.18
N ARG A 80 -4.17 -9.35 5.89
CA ARG A 80 -5.47 -9.44 5.22
C ARG A 80 -5.32 -10.07 3.85
N LEU A 81 -4.40 -9.59 3.02
CA LEU A 81 -4.17 -10.13 1.69
C LEU A 81 -3.80 -11.62 1.75
N SER A 82 -3.08 -12.07 2.78
CA SER A 82 -2.77 -13.48 3.02
C SER A 82 -3.98 -14.34 3.42
N GLN A 83 -5.13 -13.74 3.72
CA GLN A 83 -6.41 -14.46 3.92
C GLN A 83 -7.23 -14.58 2.63
N PHE A 84 -6.94 -13.81 1.57
CA PHE A 84 -7.61 -13.94 0.28
C PHE A 84 -7.21 -15.25 -0.41
N ASP A 85 -7.87 -16.34 -0.07
CA ASP A 85 -7.64 -17.65 -0.64
C ASP A 85 -8.62 -17.96 -1.78
N ARG A 86 -8.44 -19.13 -2.39
CA ARG A 86 -9.32 -19.60 -3.46
C ARG A 86 -10.79 -19.64 -3.03
N SER A 87 -11.07 -19.97 -1.78
CA SER A 87 -12.44 -20.03 -1.25
C SER A 87 -13.07 -18.63 -1.14
N THR A 88 -12.29 -17.62 -0.74
CA THR A 88 -12.72 -16.22 -0.70
C THR A 88 -13.08 -15.75 -2.11
N LEU A 89 -12.24 -16.03 -3.09
CA LEU A 89 -12.46 -15.60 -4.47
C LEU A 89 -13.63 -16.35 -5.12
N VAL A 90 -13.79 -17.65 -4.85
CA VAL A 90 -14.97 -18.42 -5.25
C VAL A 90 -16.22 -17.81 -4.64
N ALA A 91 -16.23 -17.47 -3.34
CA ALA A 91 -17.40 -16.84 -2.71
C ALA A 91 -17.81 -15.52 -3.39
N VAL A 92 -16.84 -14.71 -3.83
CA VAL A 92 -17.12 -13.47 -4.58
C VAL A 92 -17.69 -13.76 -5.96
N LEU A 93 -17.16 -14.77 -6.67
CA LEU A 93 -17.52 -15.10 -8.06
C LEU A 93 -18.78 -15.97 -8.18
N SER A 94 -19.08 -16.82 -7.20
CA SER A 94 -20.17 -17.79 -7.26
C SER A 94 -21.57 -17.15 -7.21
N SER A 95 -21.68 -15.87 -6.87
CA SER A 95 -22.95 -15.15 -6.97
C SER A 95 -23.33 -14.77 -8.41
N ARG A 96 -22.43 -15.00 -9.37
CA ARG A 96 -22.60 -14.63 -10.77
C ARG A 96 -22.87 -15.85 -11.63
N GLU A 97 -24.13 -16.01 -12.03
CA GLU A 97 -24.59 -17.10 -12.90
C GLU A 97 -24.11 -16.94 -14.36
N ASP A 98 -23.58 -15.78 -14.71
CA ASP A 98 -23.12 -15.41 -16.05
C ASP A 98 -21.69 -15.88 -16.39
N ILE A 99 -21.01 -16.59 -15.49
CA ILE A 99 -19.61 -17.00 -15.68
C ILE A 99 -19.49 -18.52 -15.70
N SER A 100 -18.82 -19.04 -16.74
CA SER A 100 -18.53 -20.47 -16.84
C SER A 100 -17.50 -20.92 -15.79
N GLU A 101 -17.60 -22.16 -15.31
CA GLU A 101 -16.64 -22.72 -14.34
C GLU A 101 -15.19 -22.67 -14.85
N ALA A 102 -14.99 -22.89 -16.15
CA ALA A 102 -13.68 -22.79 -16.80
C ALA A 102 -13.11 -21.36 -16.75
N ASP A 103 -13.96 -20.35 -16.94
CA ASP A 103 -13.56 -18.95 -16.84
C ASP A 103 -13.32 -18.52 -15.39
N VAL A 104 -14.12 -19.03 -14.43
CA VAL A 104 -13.86 -18.84 -12.99
C VAL A 104 -12.47 -19.34 -12.65
N ASN A 105 -12.12 -20.58 -12.99
CA ASN A 105 -10.80 -21.14 -12.68
C ASN A 105 -9.67 -20.30 -13.28
N ARG A 106 -9.79 -19.85 -14.53
CA ARG A 106 -8.81 -18.98 -15.17
C ARG A 106 -8.67 -17.61 -14.49
N ILE A 107 -9.78 -17.04 -14.00
CA ILE A 107 -9.78 -15.77 -13.26
C ILE A 107 -9.09 -15.97 -11.90
N LEU A 108 -9.41 -17.05 -11.20
CA LEU A 108 -8.82 -17.40 -9.90
C LEU A 108 -7.29 -17.50 -10.01
N ASP A 109 -6.78 -18.27 -10.97
CA ASP A 109 -5.33 -18.46 -11.14
C ASP A 109 -4.59 -17.12 -11.31
N LYS A 110 -5.17 -16.19 -12.08
CA LYS A 110 -4.58 -14.86 -12.31
C LYS A 110 -4.60 -13.97 -11.06
N ILE A 111 -5.69 -14.04 -10.29
CA ILE A 111 -5.80 -13.27 -9.04
C ILE A 111 -4.82 -13.83 -8.01
N GLU A 112 -4.72 -15.16 -7.89
CA GLU A 112 -3.78 -15.83 -6.98
C GLU A 112 -2.32 -15.49 -7.34
N GLU A 113 -1.96 -15.52 -8.63
CA GLU A 113 -0.63 -15.12 -9.10
C GLU A 113 -0.32 -13.65 -8.72
N THR A 114 -1.26 -12.76 -9.01
CA THR A 114 -1.12 -11.32 -8.70
C THR A 114 -0.97 -11.10 -7.20
N ARG A 115 -1.82 -11.74 -6.40
CA ARG A 115 -1.79 -11.69 -4.94
C ARG A 115 -0.45 -12.16 -4.39
N ASN A 116 0.04 -13.31 -4.85
CA ASN A 116 1.31 -13.86 -4.39
C ASN A 116 2.49 -12.95 -4.75
N SER A 117 2.46 -12.33 -5.94
CA SER A 117 3.45 -11.33 -6.33
C SER A 117 3.44 -10.11 -5.40
N VAL A 118 2.26 -9.58 -5.06
CA VAL A 118 2.11 -8.44 -4.15
C VAL A 118 2.58 -8.80 -2.73
N LEU A 119 2.21 -9.97 -2.21
CA LEU A 119 2.67 -10.45 -0.90
C LEU A 119 4.20 -10.55 -0.84
N HIS A 120 4.82 -11.09 -1.89
CA HIS A 120 6.27 -11.19 -1.97
C HIS A 120 6.94 -9.81 -2.01
N GLN A 121 6.40 -8.85 -2.77
CA GLN A 121 6.90 -7.48 -2.79
C GLN A 121 6.77 -6.81 -1.42
N ALA A 122 5.65 -6.99 -0.72
CA ALA A 122 5.45 -6.45 0.62
C ALA A 122 6.49 -6.98 1.63
N GLU A 123 6.82 -8.27 1.55
CA GLU A 123 7.87 -8.88 2.38
C GLU A 123 9.26 -8.29 2.08
N GLN A 124 9.59 -8.09 0.81
CA GLN A 124 10.84 -7.43 0.42
C GLN A 124 10.95 -5.99 0.95
N ILE A 125 9.87 -5.21 0.87
CA ILE A 125 9.80 -3.86 1.44
C ILE A 125 10.04 -3.91 2.94
N GLN A 126 9.38 -4.81 3.66
CA GLN A 126 9.51 -4.94 5.11
C GLN A 126 10.96 -5.26 5.51
N HIS A 127 11.62 -6.18 4.81
CA HIS A 127 13.03 -6.49 5.05
C HIS A 127 13.96 -5.31 4.74
N GLU A 128 13.72 -4.57 3.66
CA GLU A 128 14.49 -3.37 3.31
C GLU A 128 14.35 -2.29 4.39
N VAL A 129 13.12 -1.99 4.81
CA VAL A 129 12.83 -1.01 5.86
C VAL A 129 13.50 -1.41 7.17
N GLN A 130 13.37 -2.67 7.59
CA GLN A 130 14.02 -3.17 8.80
C GLN A 130 15.53 -3.03 8.71
N ARG A 131 16.16 -3.44 7.60
CA ARG A 131 17.61 -3.33 7.43
C ARG A 131 18.08 -1.88 7.48
N ARG A 132 17.42 -0.96 6.77
CA ARG A 132 17.78 0.46 6.80
C ARG A 132 17.60 1.07 8.18
N PHE A 133 16.53 0.69 8.89
CA PHE A 133 16.32 1.13 10.27
C PHE A 133 17.47 0.70 11.19
N HIS A 134 17.92 -0.55 11.09
CA HIS A 134 19.07 -1.04 11.85
C HIS A 134 20.36 -0.28 11.50
N GLN A 135 20.61 -0.05 10.21
CA GLN A 135 21.79 0.71 9.75
C GLN A 135 21.81 2.15 10.30
N VAL A 136 20.67 2.84 10.23
CA VAL A 136 20.55 4.20 10.78
C VAL A 136 20.76 4.19 12.29
N LYS A 137 20.17 3.22 13.00
CA LYS A 137 20.35 3.05 14.45
C LYS A 137 21.83 2.90 14.79
N GLU A 138 22.55 2.00 14.12
CA GLU A 138 24.00 1.79 14.36
C GLU A 138 24.84 3.04 14.07
N GLN A 139 24.56 3.75 12.98
CA GLN A 139 25.28 4.98 12.61
C GLN A 139 25.00 6.11 13.61
N ALA A 140 23.75 6.27 14.04
CA ALA A 140 23.35 7.27 15.03
C ALA A 140 24.02 7.03 16.39
N TYR A 141 24.17 5.77 16.82
CA TYR A 141 24.92 5.41 18.03
C TYR A 141 26.42 5.72 17.90
N LYS A 142 27.02 5.48 16.74
CA LYS A 142 28.45 5.77 16.50
C LYS A 142 28.74 7.27 16.36
N GLN A 143 27.76 8.08 15.97
CA GLN A 143 27.93 9.52 15.72
C GLN A 143 27.34 10.44 16.80
N ALA A 144 26.89 9.92 17.96
CA ALA A 144 26.36 10.72 19.07
C ALA A 144 25.36 11.81 18.62
N ILE A 145 24.29 11.38 17.94
CA ILE A 145 23.18 12.28 17.63
C ILE A 145 22.28 12.38 18.86
N GLU A 146 22.39 13.49 19.58
CA GLU A 146 21.51 13.86 20.70
C GLU A 146 20.04 13.78 20.26
N THR A 147 19.29 12.94 20.95
CA THR A 147 17.97 12.42 20.62
C THR A 147 16.84 13.46 20.61
N GLN A 148 16.09 13.49 19.50
CA GLN A 148 14.61 13.46 19.38
C GLN A 148 14.21 13.90 17.97
N LYS A 149 14.86 14.94 17.42
CA LYS A 149 14.59 15.44 16.05
C LYS A 149 15.12 14.50 14.96
N ALA A 150 16.30 13.91 15.13
CA ALA A 150 16.90 13.07 14.10
C ALA A 150 16.23 11.70 13.93
N ALA A 151 15.66 11.13 14.99
CA ALA A 151 14.93 9.87 14.94
C ALA A 151 13.57 10.03 14.22
N ALA A 152 12.87 11.14 14.48
CA ALA A 152 11.62 11.48 13.79
C ALA A 152 11.86 11.79 12.30
N SER A 153 12.95 12.49 11.96
CA SER A 153 13.35 12.76 10.57
C SER A 153 13.81 11.51 9.81
N ALA A 154 14.52 10.60 10.48
CA ALA A 154 14.97 9.34 9.88
C ALA A 154 13.82 8.37 9.61
N ALA A 155 12.81 8.32 10.47
CA ALA A 155 11.65 7.45 10.29
C ALA A 155 10.85 7.79 9.01
N TRP A 156 10.63 9.08 8.73
CA TRP A 156 9.89 9.53 7.55
C TRP A 156 10.67 9.40 6.23
N TRP A 157 11.98 9.70 6.20
CA TRP A 157 12.80 9.49 4.99
C TRP A 157 13.00 8.01 4.66
N LEU A 158 13.04 7.12 5.67
CA LEU A 158 13.05 5.67 5.45
C LEU A 158 11.70 5.15 4.92
N PHE A 159 10.59 5.74 5.36
CA PHE A 159 9.27 5.45 4.80
C PHE A 159 9.11 5.96 3.35
N GLY A 160 9.51 7.21 3.09
CA GLY A 160 9.43 7.82 1.75
C GLY A 160 10.31 7.14 0.70
N THR A 161 11.52 6.69 1.07
CA THR A 161 12.40 5.99 0.13
C THR A 161 11.98 4.55 -0.17
N ALA A 162 11.21 3.90 0.70
CA ALA A 162 10.66 2.57 0.44
C ALA A 162 9.56 2.61 -0.64
N ILE A 163 8.74 3.67 -0.68
CA ILE A 163 7.70 3.88 -1.69
C ILE A 163 8.30 4.24 -3.06
N VAL A 164 9.37 5.06 -3.10
CA VAL A 164 9.99 5.49 -4.37
C VAL A 164 10.79 4.37 -5.05
N SER A 165 11.31 3.38 -4.31
CA SER A 165 11.98 2.22 -4.92
C SER A 165 11.06 1.24 -5.67
N LEU A 166 9.74 1.51 -5.74
CA LEU A 166 8.77 0.67 -6.47
C LEU A 166 8.04 1.38 -7.63
N THR A 167 8.35 2.64 -7.93
CA THR A 167 7.86 3.31 -9.15
C THR A 167 8.92 3.34 -10.24
N ALA A 168 9.29 2.16 -10.70
CA ALA A 168 9.65 1.89 -12.08
C ALA A 168 9.50 0.38 -12.27
N SER A 169 8.29 -0.20 -12.32
CA SER A 169 7.66 -0.43 -13.64
C SER A 169 6.36 -1.25 -13.61
N THR A 170 5.71 -1.54 -12.46
CA THR A 170 4.64 -2.57 -12.45
C THR A 170 3.28 -2.15 -11.91
N LEU A 171 3.15 -1.31 -10.87
CA LEU A 171 1.83 -1.04 -10.27
C LEU A 171 0.92 -0.11 -11.09
N ALA A 172 1.46 0.89 -11.80
CA ALA A 172 0.67 1.71 -12.74
C ALA A 172 0.37 0.98 -14.06
N GLY A 173 1.31 0.13 -14.53
CA GLY A 173 1.15 -0.65 -15.76
C GLY A 173 0.15 -1.78 -15.64
N ALA A 174 0.12 -2.47 -14.49
CA ALA A 174 -0.82 -3.57 -14.26
C ALA A 174 -2.27 -3.07 -14.14
N ILE A 175 -2.53 -1.98 -13.42
CA ILE A 175 -3.91 -1.45 -13.24
C ILE A 175 -4.44 -0.82 -14.55
N ALA A 176 -3.59 -0.14 -15.34
CA ALA A 176 -4.01 0.44 -16.61
C ALA A 176 -4.31 -0.61 -17.70
N VAL A 177 -3.54 -1.71 -17.75
CA VAL A 177 -3.68 -2.73 -18.82
C VAL A 177 -4.71 -3.81 -18.47
N SER A 178 -4.95 -4.10 -17.18
CA SER A 178 -5.97 -5.08 -16.76
C SER A 178 -7.32 -4.43 -16.45
N GLY A 179 -7.37 -3.23 -15.85
CA GLY A 179 -8.62 -2.51 -15.56
C GLY A 179 -9.35 -2.04 -16.82
N ALA A 180 -8.63 -1.56 -17.83
CA ALA A 180 -9.22 -1.12 -19.09
C ALA A 180 -9.84 -2.28 -19.89
N ARG A 181 -9.26 -3.49 -19.82
CA ARG A 181 -9.75 -4.69 -20.52
C ARG A 181 -10.94 -5.35 -19.85
N VAL A 182 -10.98 -5.36 -18.51
CA VAL A 182 -12.12 -5.90 -17.76
C VAL A 182 -13.35 -5.00 -17.90
N ILE A 183 -13.17 -3.67 -17.92
CA ILE A 183 -14.29 -2.74 -18.09
C ILE A 183 -14.84 -2.75 -19.54
N THR A 184 -14.00 -2.94 -20.56
CA THR A 184 -14.47 -3.03 -21.96
C THR A 184 -15.14 -4.37 -22.31
N SER A 185 -14.80 -5.45 -21.59
CA SER A 185 -15.48 -6.75 -21.73
C SER A 185 -16.84 -6.82 -21.04
N LEU A 186 -17.18 -5.86 -20.19
CA LEU A 186 -18.48 -5.78 -19.49
C LEU A 186 -19.49 -4.85 -20.20
N ALA A 187 -19.11 -4.30 -21.36
CA ALA A 187 -19.91 -3.35 -22.14
C ALA A 187 -20.45 -3.92 -23.47
N HIS A 188 -20.32 -5.24 -23.69
CA HIS A 188 -20.86 -5.99 -24.85
C HIS A 188 -21.46 -7.29 -24.36
#